data_AF-A0AAX2CGR4-F1
#
_entry.id   AF-A0AAX2CGR4-F1
#
_cell.length_a   1.000
_cell.length_b   1.000
_cell.length_c   1.000
_cell.angle_alpha   90.00
_cell.angle_beta   90.00
_cell.angle_gamma   90.00
#
_symmetry.space_group_name_H-M   'P 1'
#
loop_
_entity.id
_entity.type
_entity.pdbx_description
1 polymer ?
#
loop_
_entity_poly.entity_id
_entity_poly.type
_entity_poly.pdbx_seq_one_letter_code
_entity_poly.pdbx_strand_id
1 'polypeptide(L)'
;MEIIKGDARNCYAIQELLQGCQAVINAVGQLKKRVLHIQCLDKSYFKSNEYKIKRYILISGGSLDIKGDQKSILNKIGAVLFQLFFQKMMSNKYKELRLLQHSAIDWTVVRLPFVVEGTGIEQSKRM
;
A
#
# COMPACT_ATOMS: atom_id res chain seq x y z
N MET A 1 -10.88 -5.85 -20.16
CA MET A 1 -9.58 -5.53 -19.53
C MET A 1 -8.94 -4.44 -20.36
N GLU A 2 -8.56 -3.34 -19.74
CA GLU A 2 -7.92 -2.20 -20.40
C GLU A 2 -6.49 -2.06 -19.86
N ILE A 3 -5.55 -1.74 -20.75
CA ILE A 3 -4.15 -1.54 -20.39
C ILE A 3 -3.79 -0.11 -20.73
N ILE A 4 -3.46 0.67 -19.70
CA ILE A 4 -3.00 2.04 -19.87
C ILE A 4 -1.48 2.05 -19.72
N LYS A 5 -0.79 2.40 -20.80
CA LYS A 5 0.67 2.54 -20.77
C LYS A 5 1.00 3.82 -20.01
N GLY A 6 1.67 3.67 -18.88
CA GLY A 6 2.00 4.81 -18.05
C GLY A 6 3.07 4.48 -17.02
N ASP A 7 3.37 5.48 -16.22
CA ASP A 7 4.30 5.37 -15.10
C ASP A 7 3.54 5.71 -13.82
N ALA A 8 3.62 4.85 -12.81
CA ALA A 8 2.99 5.11 -11.52
C ALA A 8 3.55 6.34 -10.78
N ARG A 9 4.63 6.95 -11.30
CA ARG A 9 5.20 8.23 -10.85
C ARG A 9 4.53 9.45 -11.49
N ASN A 10 3.78 9.26 -12.58
CA ASN A 10 3.12 10.34 -13.29
C ASN A 10 1.67 10.48 -12.81
N CYS A 11 1.37 11.59 -12.13
CA CYS A 11 0.01 11.82 -11.62
C CYS A 11 -1.06 11.85 -12.72
N TYR A 12 -0.74 12.34 -13.93
CA TYR A 12 -1.68 12.34 -15.05
C TYR A 12 -1.99 10.91 -15.51
N ALA A 13 -0.97 10.06 -15.64
CA ALA A 13 -1.17 8.66 -16.00
C ALA A 13 -1.99 7.90 -14.94
N ILE A 14 -1.83 8.25 -13.66
CA ILE A 14 -2.66 7.71 -12.57
C ILE A 14 -4.10 8.23 -12.66
N GLN A 15 -4.31 9.51 -12.96
CA GLN A 15 -5.67 10.06 -13.13
C GLN A 15 -6.41 9.39 -14.29
N GLU A 16 -5.75 9.23 -15.44
CA GLU A 16 -6.29 8.47 -16.58
C GLU A 16 -6.59 7.02 -16.20
N LEU A 17 -5.63 6.33 -15.54
CA LEU A 17 -5.80 4.95 -15.08
C LEU A 17 -7.03 4.76 -14.20
N LEU A 18 -7.35 5.75 -13.39
CA LEU A 18 -8.40 5.67 -12.40
C LEU A 18 -9.75 6.23 -12.89
N GLN A 19 -9.82 6.73 -14.12
CA GLN A 19 -11.05 7.27 -14.67
C GLN A 19 -12.13 6.17 -14.77
N GLY A 20 -13.33 6.45 -14.26
CA GLY A 20 -14.45 5.51 -14.26
C GLY A 20 -14.34 4.35 -13.25
N CYS A 21 -13.24 4.24 -12.50
CA CYS A 21 -13.08 3.22 -11.48
C CYS A 21 -13.91 3.52 -10.22
N GLN A 22 -14.38 2.45 -9.57
CA GLN A 22 -15.13 2.50 -8.31
C GLN A 22 -14.30 1.99 -7.13
N ALA A 23 -13.29 1.17 -7.43
CA ALA A 23 -12.37 0.57 -6.47
C ALA A 23 -10.95 0.56 -7.05
N VAL A 24 -9.95 0.62 -6.17
CA VAL A 24 -8.53 0.55 -6.54
C VAL A 24 -7.83 -0.52 -5.72
N ILE A 25 -7.03 -1.36 -6.38
CA ILE A 25 -6.10 -2.29 -5.74
C ILE A 25 -4.69 -1.82 -6.04
N ASN A 26 -4.00 -1.30 -5.02
CA ASN A 26 -2.61 -0.91 -5.13
C ASN A 26 -1.72 -2.07 -4.67
N ALA A 27 -1.20 -2.81 -5.64
CA ALA A 27 -0.22 -3.87 -5.45
C ALA A 27 1.21 -3.43 -5.79
N VAL A 28 1.44 -2.13 -5.97
CA VAL A 28 2.75 -1.62 -6.37
C VAL A 28 3.67 -1.59 -5.15
N GLY A 29 4.72 -2.43 -5.18
CA GLY A 29 5.74 -2.46 -4.15
C GLY A 29 6.74 -1.31 -4.29
N GLN A 30 7.48 -1.02 -3.21
CA GLN A 30 8.57 -0.05 -3.29
C GLN A 30 9.76 -0.59 -4.09
N LEU A 31 10.01 0.03 -5.24
CA LEU A 31 11.28 -0.09 -5.93
C LEU A 31 12.33 0.74 -5.20
N LYS A 32 13.53 0.17 -5.00
CA LYS A 32 14.69 0.76 -4.30
C LYS A 32 14.73 2.28 -4.46
N LYS A 33 14.44 2.99 -3.36
CA LYS A 33 14.53 4.45 -3.15
C LYS A 33 13.34 5.35 -3.54
N ARG A 34 12.15 4.87 -3.92
CA ARG A 34 11.09 5.79 -4.41
C ARG A 34 9.74 5.64 -3.70
N VAL A 35 9.15 6.79 -3.39
CA VAL A 35 7.80 6.95 -2.84
C VAL A 35 6.82 6.70 -3.98
N LEU A 36 5.89 5.77 -3.82
CA LEU A 36 4.73 5.69 -4.70
C LEU A 36 3.79 6.80 -4.28
N HIS A 37 3.41 7.63 -5.24
CA HIS A 37 2.69 8.86 -4.98
C HIS A 37 1.19 8.57 -4.79
N ILE A 38 0.84 7.95 -3.66
CA ILE A 38 -0.49 8.17 -3.06
C ILE A 38 -0.71 9.68 -2.81
N GLN A 39 0.38 10.46 -2.77
CA GLN A 39 0.41 11.92 -2.82
C GLN A 39 -0.33 12.54 -4.03
N CYS A 40 -0.36 11.89 -5.21
CA CYS A 40 -1.18 12.37 -6.33
C CYS A 40 -2.67 12.32 -5.97
N LEU A 41 -3.06 11.45 -5.04
CA LEU A 41 -4.43 11.25 -4.61
C LEU A 41 -4.82 12.21 -3.45
N ASP A 42 -3.87 12.93 -2.87
CA ASP A 42 -3.90 13.25 -1.44
C ASP A 42 -4.54 14.58 -1.05
N LYS A 43 -4.94 15.44 -1.99
CA LYS A 43 -5.65 16.68 -1.63
C LYS A 43 -6.79 17.10 -2.56
N SER A 44 -6.68 16.86 -3.86
CA SER A 44 -7.73 17.20 -4.83
C SER A 44 -8.47 15.98 -5.34
N TYR A 45 -7.81 14.83 -5.45
CA TYR A 45 -8.35 13.63 -6.08
C TYR A 45 -9.44 12.94 -5.25
N PHE A 46 -9.26 12.79 -3.93
CA PHE A 46 -10.33 12.30 -3.04
C PHE A 46 -11.35 13.37 -2.63
N LYS A 47 -11.14 14.63 -3.08
CA LYS A 47 -12.00 15.78 -2.74
C LYS A 47 -12.86 16.23 -3.91
N SER A 48 -12.46 15.93 -5.16
CA SER A 48 -13.27 16.24 -6.33
C SER A 48 -14.34 15.16 -6.51
N ASN A 49 -15.58 15.60 -6.69
CA ASN A 49 -16.74 14.76 -6.97
C ASN A 49 -16.64 14.02 -8.33
N GLU A 50 -15.55 14.21 -9.08
CA GLU A 50 -15.31 13.64 -10.40
C GLU A 50 -14.91 12.15 -10.33
N TYR A 51 -14.23 11.72 -9.27
CA TYR A 51 -13.79 10.34 -9.13
C TYR A 51 -14.64 9.62 -8.08
N LYS A 52 -15.54 8.74 -8.54
CA LYS A 52 -16.46 7.95 -7.70
C LYS A 52 -15.78 6.74 -7.02
N ILE A 53 -14.48 6.82 -6.75
CA ILE A 53 -13.77 5.72 -6.10
C ILE A 53 -14.18 5.71 -4.63
N LYS A 54 -14.86 4.64 -4.24
CA LYS A 54 -15.35 4.46 -2.86
C LYS A 54 -14.46 3.52 -2.07
N ARG A 55 -13.66 2.70 -2.74
CA ARG A 55 -12.91 1.60 -2.13
C ARG A 55 -11.43 1.61 -2.50
N TYR A 56 -10.54 1.48 -1.53
CA TYR A 56 -9.10 1.38 -1.75
C TYR A 56 -8.47 0.21 -1.00
N ILE A 57 -7.82 -0.71 -1.71
CA ILE A 57 -7.13 -1.86 -1.13
C ILE A 57 -5.63 -1.66 -1.34
N LEU A 58 -4.89 -1.49 -0.25
CA LEU A 58 -3.44 -1.37 -0.26
C LEU A 58 -2.80 -2.72 0.10
N ILE A 59 -1.96 -3.24 -0.78
CA ILE A 59 -1.14 -4.42 -0.48
C ILE A 59 0.18 -3.95 0.12
N SER A 60 0.46 -4.36 1.36
CA SER A 60 1.68 -4.03 2.07
C SER A 60 2.33 -5.28 2.66
N GLY A 61 3.57 -5.14 3.14
CA GLY A 61 4.27 -6.22 3.84
C GLY A 61 3.91 -6.26 5.33
N GLY A 62 3.95 -7.46 5.92
CA GLY A 62 3.67 -7.73 7.34
C GLY A 62 4.57 -7.01 8.34
N SER A 63 5.61 -6.34 7.85
CA SER A 63 6.43 -5.41 8.64
C SER A 63 5.72 -4.11 9.01
N LEU A 64 4.57 -3.80 8.40
CA LEU A 64 3.80 -2.58 8.67
C LEU A 64 2.98 -2.73 9.94
N ASP A 65 3.30 -1.89 10.92
CA ASP A 65 2.68 -1.94 12.24
C ASP A 65 1.55 -0.93 12.32
N ILE A 66 0.43 -1.35 12.87
CA ILE A 66 -0.74 -0.50 13.07
C ILE A 66 -1.01 -0.41 14.58
N LYS A 67 -1.43 0.78 15.03
CA LYS A 67 -1.80 1.00 16.43
C LYS A 67 -2.89 -0.01 16.83
N GLY A 68 -2.61 -0.84 17.82
CA GLY A 68 -3.48 -1.93 18.26
C GLY A 68 -2.96 -3.34 17.95
N ASP A 69 -1.88 -3.47 17.16
CA ASP A 69 -1.25 -4.77 16.92
C ASP A 69 -0.72 -5.38 18.23
N GLN A 70 -1.12 -6.62 18.52
CA GLN A 70 -0.57 -7.42 19.60
C GLN A 70 0.63 -8.22 19.08
N LYS A 71 1.83 -7.83 19.50
CA LYS A 71 3.07 -8.52 19.13
C LYS A 71 3.73 -9.15 20.34
N SER A 72 4.20 -10.39 20.17
CA SER A 72 5.13 -11.02 21.10
C SER A 72 6.43 -10.19 21.18
N ILE A 73 7.17 -10.34 22.29
CA ILE A 73 8.39 -9.57 22.55
C ILE A 73 9.45 -9.83 21.45
N LEU A 74 9.61 -11.07 20.98
CA LEU A 74 10.49 -11.40 19.85
C LEU A 74 10.09 -10.68 18.56
N ASN A 75 8.79 -10.64 18.24
CA ASN A 75 8.30 -9.98 17.03
C ASN A 75 8.46 -8.46 17.10
N LYS A 76 8.48 -7.87 18.31
CA LYS A 76 8.82 -6.45 18.49
C LYS A 76 10.29 -6.18 18.18
N ILE A 77 11.21 -7.04 18.63
CA ILE A 77 12.65 -6.89 18.35
C ILE A 77 12.93 -7.04 16.85
N GLY A 78 12.35 -8.06 16.20
CA GLY A 78 12.44 -8.24 14.75
C GLY A 78 11.88 -7.06 13.97
N ALA A 79 10.74 -6.50 14.41
CA ALA A 79 10.17 -5.30 13.80
C ALA A 79 11.07 -4.07 13.95
N VAL A 80 11.71 -3.88 15.12
CA VAL A 80 12.67 -2.79 15.36
C VAL A 80 13.90 -2.93 14.45
N LEU A 81 14.48 -4.13 14.36
CA LEU A 81 15.60 -4.40 13.43
C LEU A 81 15.20 -4.09 11.98
N PHE A 82 14.01 -4.52 11.56
CA PHE A 82 13.52 -4.25 10.22
C PHE A 82 13.29 -2.76 9.96
N GLN A 83 12.78 -2.01 10.95
CA GLN A 83 12.66 -0.56 10.86
C GLN A 83 14.01 0.14 10.76
N LEU A 84 15.06 -0.37 11.43
CA LEU A 84 16.40 0.19 11.34
C LEU A 84 17.06 -0.08 9.98
N PHE A 85 17.02 -1.33 9.49
CA PHE A 85 17.61 -1.70 8.20
C PHE A 85 16.85 -1.12 7.00
N PHE A 86 15.54 -0.96 7.12
CA PHE A 86 14.66 -0.51 6.03
C PHE A 86 13.91 0.78 6.36
N GLN A 87 14.54 1.70 7.09
CA GLN A 87 13.91 2.93 7.61
C GLN A 87 13.22 3.75 6.53
N LYS A 88 13.87 3.96 5.37
CA LYS A 88 13.28 4.71 4.25
C LYS A 88 12.03 4.01 3.70
N MET A 89 12.07 2.68 3.60
CA MET A 89 10.94 1.91 3.12
C MET A 89 9.76 1.96 4.10
N MET A 90 10.04 1.76 5.38
CA MET A 90 9.05 1.83 6.44
C MET A 90 8.42 3.22 6.54
N SER A 91 9.23 4.28 6.48
CA SER A 91 8.74 5.67 6.47
C SER A 91 7.73 5.92 5.35
N ASN A 92 7.99 5.39 4.16
CA ASN A 92 7.08 5.51 3.02
C ASN A 92 5.78 4.74 3.25
N LYS A 93 5.84 3.50 3.75
CA LYS A 93 4.63 2.72 4.08
C LYS A 93 3.78 3.42 5.15
N TYR A 94 4.39 4.01 6.16
CA TYR A 94 3.68 4.77 7.20
C TYR A 94 3.08 6.06 6.67
N LYS A 95 3.75 6.74 5.73
CA LYS A 95 3.16 7.91 5.05
C LYS A 95 1.90 7.47 4.29
N GLU A 96 1.98 6.40 3.50
CA GLU A 96 0.86 5.88 2.73
C GLU A 96 -0.33 5.50 3.62
N LEU A 97 -0.08 4.75 4.70
CA LEU A 97 -1.09 4.42 5.70
C LEU A 97 -1.71 5.67 6.33
N ARG A 98 -0.91 6.68 6.70
CA ARG A 98 -1.44 7.92 7.26
C ARG A 98 -2.38 8.64 6.29
N LEU A 99 -2.07 8.66 5.00
CA LEU A 99 -2.92 9.32 4.01
C LEU A 99 -4.27 8.62 3.89
N LEU A 100 -4.28 7.28 3.88
CA LEU A 100 -5.52 6.50 3.95
C LEU A 100 -6.30 6.78 5.25
N GLN A 101 -5.64 6.79 6.40
CA GLN A 101 -6.26 7.06 7.70
C GLN A 101 -6.90 8.46 7.81
N HIS A 102 -6.40 9.45 7.07
CA HIS A 102 -6.96 10.82 7.05
C HIS A 102 -7.92 11.05 5.87
N SER A 103 -8.13 10.05 5.01
CA SER A 103 -9.05 10.13 3.88
C SER A 103 -10.46 9.65 4.26
N ALA A 104 -11.46 10.06 3.48
CA ALA A 104 -12.86 9.62 3.65
C ALA A 104 -13.19 8.32 2.88
N ILE A 105 -12.22 7.73 2.18
CA ILE A 105 -12.44 6.52 1.37
C ILE A 105 -12.57 5.29 2.27
N ASP A 106 -13.38 4.31 1.88
CA ASP A 106 -13.35 3.00 2.54
C ASP A 106 -12.07 2.28 2.12
N TRP A 107 -11.20 1.98 3.08
CA TRP A 107 -9.89 1.39 2.80
C TRP A 107 -9.64 0.09 3.55
N THR A 108 -8.75 -0.73 3.00
CA THR A 108 -8.20 -1.90 3.67
C THR A 108 -6.74 -2.07 3.33
N VAL A 109 -5.93 -2.34 4.34
CA VAL A 109 -4.51 -2.67 4.18
C VAL A 109 -4.34 -4.16 4.36
N VAL A 110 -3.97 -4.85 3.28
CA VAL A 110 -3.65 -6.28 3.28
C VAL A 110 -2.17 -6.43 3.59
N ARG A 111 -1.84 -7.05 4.73
CA ARG A 111 -0.47 -7.24 5.20
C ARG A 111 0.00 -8.65 4.90
N LEU A 112 0.81 -8.80 3.86
CA LEU A 112 1.29 -10.11 3.42
C LEU A 112 2.54 -10.56 4.21
N PRO A 113 2.69 -11.87 4.49
CA PRO A 113 3.97 -12.42 4.89
C PRO A 113 4.98 -12.33 3.73
N PHE A 114 6.17 -12.92 3.87
CA PHE A 114 7.08 -13.05 2.73
C PHE A 114 6.39 -13.81 1.60
N VAL A 115 6.33 -13.18 0.44
CA VAL A 115 5.73 -13.76 -0.77
C VAL A 115 6.81 -14.57 -1.49
N VAL A 116 6.49 -15.82 -1.80
CA VAL A 116 7.33 -16.74 -2.56
C VAL A 116 6.59 -17.15 -3.83
N GLU A 117 7.33 -17.42 -4.89
CA GLU A 117 6.76 -17.96 -6.13
C GLU A 117 6.29 -19.41 -5.91
N GLY A 118 5.11 -19.75 -6.40
CA GLY A 118 4.53 -21.08 -6.23
C GLY A 118 3.15 -21.20 -6.89
N THR A 119 2.59 -22.41 -6.90
CA THR A 119 1.31 -22.72 -7.54
C THR A 119 0.09 -22.26 -6.73
N GLY A 120 0.30 -21.67 -5.55
CA GLY A 120 -0.77 -21.21 -4.65
C GLY A 120 -1.49 -22.33 -3.87
N ILE A 121 -1.06 -23.58 -4.02
CA ILE A 121 -1.74 -24.77 -3.46
C ILE A 121 -1.01 -25.36 -2.24
N GLU A 122 0.24 -24.95 -1.94
CA GLU A 122 1.02 -25.54 -0.85
C GLU A 122 1.24 -24.59 0.35
N GLN A 123 0.54 -24.96 1.42
CA GLN A 123 0.78 -24.74 2.86
C GLN A 123 1.47 -23.44 3.30
N SER A 124 0.68 -22.55 3.91
CA SER A 124 1.14 -21.64 4.96
C SER A 124 1.56 -22.43 6.22
N LYS A 125 2.68 -23.17 6.13
CA LYS A 125 3.38 -23.69 7.30
C LYS A 125 4.82 -23.21 7.24
N ARG A 126 5.22 -22.53 8.32
CA ARG A 126 6.54 -21.98 8.65
C ARG A 126 6.77 -20.53 8.22
N MET A 127 6.44 -19.62 9.14
CA MET A 127 7.44 -18.76 9.77
C MET A 127 7.20 -18.72 11.27
#